data_AF-A0A6B3CCG9-F1
#
_entry.id   AF-A0A6B3CCG9-F1
#
_cell.length_a   1.000
_cell.length_b   1.000
_cell.length_c   1.000
_cell.angle_alpha   90.00
_cell.angle_beta   90.00
_cell.angle_gamma   90.00
#
_symmetry.space_group_name_H-M   'P 1'
#
loop_
_entity.id
_entity.type
_entity.pdbx_description
1 polymer ?
#
loop_
_entity_poly.entity_id
_entity_poly.type
_entity_poly.pdbx_seq_one_letter_code
_entity_poly.pdbx_strand_id
1 'polypeptide(L)'
;MSHASAAVPASSAAAPPAGAHRFSAVISRIAEEMAARDDHGTPADYIPMLAGVDPRRFGMAVAEPDGTVYGVGDWQQPFSTQSISKVFALALALSLDGERIWRGVGREPSGNPFNSLVQLEYENGIPRNPFINAGALVVTDRLQALTGDAAGQVRELLRTESGNAAIDFVPDVAASEAAHGDRNAALAHFMASYGNITLPVPELLAAYFRQCSIEASCADLALSAGFLARHGVRADGSALLTRSQAKQVNAVMLTCGTYDAAGEFAYRVGLPGKSGVGGGIIAIVPGECTLCVWSPGLDRRGNSVAGVAALDRFTTLTGLSVF
;
A
#
# COMPACT_ATOMS: atom_id res chain seq x y z
N MET A 1 -32.78 -0.91 -69.56
CA MET A 1 -31.43 -0.33 -69.36
C MET A 1 -31.41 0.26 -67.96
N SER A 2 -30.73 -0.44 -67.04
CA SER A 2 -30.74 -0.18 -65.60
C SER A 2 -29.63 0.83 -65.25
N HIS A 3 -29.99 1.98 -64.69
CA HIS A 3 -29.03 2.93 -64.12
C HIS A 3 -28.68 2.49 -62.69
N ALA A 4 -27.51 1.89 -62.52
CA ALA A 4 -26.91 1.65 -61.22
C ALA A 4 -26.15 2.91 -60.76
N SER A 5 -26.63 3.54 -59.69
CA SER A 5 -25.97 4.63 -58.99
C SER A 5 -24.81 4.06 -58.17
N ALA A 6 -23.57 4.42 -58.50
CA ALA A 6 -22.39 4.05 -57.73
C ALA A 6 -22.31 4.92 -56.46
N ALA A 7 -22.51 4.29 -55.30
CA ALA A 7 -22.29 4.92 -54.00
C ALA A 7 -20.78 5.01 -53.71
N VAL A 8 -20.31 6.22 -53.43
CA VAL A 8 -18.96 6.50 -52.90
C VAL A 8 -18.86 5.90 -51.50
N PRO A 9 -17.81 5.14 -51.15
CA PRO A 9 -17.66 4.66 -49.78
C PRO A 9 -17.28 5.84 -48.90
N ALA A 10 -18.12 6.12 -47.91
CA ALA A 10 -17.78 7.05 -46.85
C ALA A 10 -16.55 6.52 -46.12
N SER A 11 -15.46 7.27 -46.18
CA SER A 11 -14.29 7.11 -45.32
C SER A 11 -14.76 7.16 -43.87
N SER A 12 -14.84 6.00 -43.20
CA SER A 12 -15.02 5.97 -41.76
C SER A 12 -13.69 6.39 -41.15
N ALA A 13 -13.56 7.67 -40.80
CA ALA A 13 -12.57 8.07 -39.83
C ALA A 13 -12.83 7.24 -38.57
N ALA A 14 -11.91 6.33 -38.25
CA ALA A 14 -11.99 5.52 -37.05
C ALA A 14 -12.13 6.46 -35.84
N ALA A 15 -13.15 6.23 -35.02
CA ALA A 15 -13.20 6.85 -33.71
C ALA A 15 -11.92 6.46 -32.94
N PRO A 16 -11.27 7.39 -32.22
CA PRO A 16 -10.11 7.04 -31.40
C PRO A 16 -10.51 5.99 -30.36
N PRO A 17 -9.62 5.05 -30.00
CA PRO A 17 -9.94 4.04 -28.99
C PRO A 17 -10.27 4.73 -27.67
N ALA A 18 -11.42 4.38 -27.08
CA ALA A 18 -11.78 4.81 -25.74
C ALA A 18 -10.77 4.20 -24.74
N GLY A 19 -10.00 5.03 -24.04
CA GLY A 19 -9.08 4.59 -22.97
C GLY A 19 -7.66 5.17 -23.00
N ALA A 20 -7.21 5.78 -24.11
CA ALA A 20 -5.91 6.42 -24.12
C ALA A 20 -5.96 7.72 -23.30
N HIS A 21 -5.39 7.72 -22.09
CA HIS A 21 -5.12 8.89 -21.24
C HIS A 21 -6.20 9.35 -20.24
N ARG A 22 -7.03 8.44 -19.68
CA ARG A 22 -8.06 8.82 -18.68
C ARG A 22 -7.50 9.69 -17.55
N PHE A 23 -6.36 9.28 -16.98
CA PHE A 23 -5.76 9.98 -15.84
C PHE A 23 -4.51 10.79 -16.18
N SER A 24 -3.93 10.68 -17.39
CA SER A 24 -2.63 11.27 -17.72
C SER A 24 -2.60 12.79 -17.48
N ALA A 25 -3.59 13.53 -18.01
CA ALA A 25 -3.64 14.99 -17.84
C ALA A 25 -3.79 15.40 -16.36
N VAL A 26 -4.55 14.63 -15.57
CA VAL A 26 -4.75 14.88 -14.14
C VAL A 26 -3.43 14.70 -13.38
N ILE A 27 -2.76 13.57 -13.56
CA ILE A 27 -1.52 13.29 -12.82
C ILE A 27 -0.36 14.19 -13.28
N SER A 28 -0.31 14.60 -14.55
CA SER A 28 0.67 15.60 -15.02
C SER A 28 0.51 16.94 -14.31
N ARG A 29 -0.74 17.44 -14.21
CA ARG A 29 -1.03 18.65 -13.46
C ARG A 29 -0.65 18.52 -11.98
N ILE A 30 -0.96 17.39 -11.36
CA ILE A 30 -0.59 17.15 -9.95
C ILE A 30 0.92 17.16 -9.77
N ALA A 31 1.69 16.55 -10.66
CA ALA A 31 3.15 16.56 -10.58
C ALA A 31 3.73 17.98 -10.65
N GLU A 32 3.20 18.83 -11.53
CA GLU A 32 3.58 20.26 -11.62
C GLU A 32 3.26 20.98 -10.31
N GLU A 33 2.05 20.79 -9.76
CA GLU A 33 1.63 21.38 -8.49
C GLU A 33 2.51 20.90 -7.32
N MET A 34 2.95 19.63 -7.31
CA MET A 34 3.83 19.09 -6.27
C MET A 34 5.27 19.60 -6.38
N ALA A 35 5.78 19.77 -7.60
CA ALA A 35 7.12 20.31 -7.83
C ALA A 35 7.24 21.79 -7.40
N ALA A 36 6.14 22.54 -7.46
CA ALA A 36 6.07 23.95 -7.08
C ALA A 36 5.87 24.19 -5.57
N ARG A 37 5.77 23.13 -4.75
CA ARG A 37 5.59 23.28 -3.30
C ARG A 37 6.87 23.75 -2.61
N ASP A 38 6.72 24.53 -1.55
CA ASP A 38 7.84 24.91 -0.69
C ASP A 38 8.13 23.87 0.41
N ASP A 39 7.07 23.29 0.98
CA ASP A 39 7.18 22.27 2.02
C ASP A 39 7.12 20.85 1.43
N HIS A 40 8.26 20.17 1.54
CA HIS A 40 8.46 18.79 1.12
C HIS A 40 8.55 17.82 2.31
N GLY A 41 8.50 18.30 3.57
CA GLY A 41 8.76 17.46 4.75
C GLY A 41 10.22 17.02 4.90
N THR A 42 10.46 16.08 5.82
CA THR A 42 11.81 15.57 6.14
C THR A 42 11.84 14.05 5.98
N PRO A 43 12.84 13.47 5.28
CA PRO A 43 12.96 12.01 5.17
C PRO A 43 13.10 11.34 6.53
N ALA A 44 12.71 10.07 6.62
CA ALA A 44 12.99 9.27 7.81
C ALA A 44 14.51 9.09 7.99
N ASP A 45 15.01 9.29 9.21
CA ASP A 45 16.44 9.35 9.50
C ASP A 45 16.96 8.21 10.39
N TYR A 46 16.07 7.33 10.87
CA TYR A 46 16.42 6.26 11.79
C TYR A 46 17.23 5.11 11.15
N ILE A 47 17.29 5.04 9.81
CA ILE A 47 18.25 4.20 9.08
C ILE A 47 18.89 4.99 7.91
N PRO A 48 20.18 4.76 7.60
CA PRO A 48 20.91 5.55 6.59
C PRO A 48 20.29 5.56 5.19
N MET A 49 19.73 4.43 4.76
CA MET A 49 19.16 4.27 3.41
C MET A 49 17.92 5.14 3.18
N LEU A 50 17.19 5.49 4.25
CA LEU A 50 16.04 6.40 4.15
C LEU A 50 16.47 7.87 4.27
N ALA A 51 17.48 8.14 5.11
CA ALA A 51 17.98 9.49 5.38
C ALA A 51 18.61 10.16 4.15
N GLY A 52 19.23 9.37 3.27
CA GLY A 52 19.99 9.86 2.12
C GLY A 52 19.14 10.26 0.89
N VAL A 53 17.83 10.08 0.92
CA VAL A 53 16.98 10.33 -0.25
C VAL A 53 16.55 11.80 -0.30
N ASP A 54 16.71 12.44 -1.46
CA ASP A 54 16.27 13.82 -1.66
C ASP A 54 14.75 13.97 -1.40
N PRO A 55 14.32 14.81 -0.44
CA PRO A 55 12.90 14.99 -0.10
C PRO A 55 12.07 15.60 -1.24
N ARG A 56 12.70 16.25 -2.22
CA ARG A 56 12.00 16.86 -3.37
C ARG A 56 11.58 15.84 -4.42
N ARG A 57 12.05 14.60 -4.32
CA ARG A 57 11.67 13.53 -5.24
C ARG A 57 10.19 13.22 -5.13
N PHE A 58 9.59 12.96 -6.27
CA PHE A 58 8.16 12.69 -6.38
C PHE A 58 7.89 11.73 -7.53
N GLY A 59 7.11 10.69 -7.28
CA GLY A 59 6.57 9.79 -8.28
C GLY A 59 5.11 9.47 -7.99
N MET A 60 4.29 9.37 -9.04
CA MET A 60 2.89 8.98 -8.91
C MET A 60 2.50 8.05 -10.05
N ALA A 61 1.79 6.97 -9.71
CA ALA A 61 1.21 6.05 -10.67
C ALA A 61 -0.28 5.80 -10.38
N VAL A 62 -1.05 5.59 -11.43
CA VAL A 62 -2.47 5.16 -11.38
C VAL A 62 -2.62 3.93 -12.26
N ALA A 63 -3.15 2.85 -11.69
CA ALA A 63 -3.45 1.61 -12.42
C ALA A 63 -4.96 1.40 -12.51
N GLU A 64 -5.45 1.14 -13.72
CA GLU A 64 -6.84 0.79 -13.98
C GLU A 64 -7.09 -0.72 -13.76
N PRO A 65 -8.35 -1.14 -13.58
CA PRO A 65 -8.70 -2.55 -13.34
C PRO A 65 -8.19 -3.51 -14.42
N ASP A 66 -8.06 -3.03 -15.66
CA ASP A 66 -7.57 -3.81 -16.81
C ASP A 66 -6.03 -3.95 -16.87
N GLY A 67 -5.30 -3.31 -15.95
CA GLY A 67 -3.84 -3.32 -15.89
C GLY A 67 -3.17 -2.16 -16.63
N THR A 68 -3.92 -1.24 -17.24
CA THR A 68 -3.36 -0.01 -17.81
C THR A 68 -2.76 0.85 -16.71
N VAL A 69 -1.52 1.32 -16.88
CA VAL A 69 -0.82 2.17 -15.90
C VAL A 69 -0.42 3.50 -16.52
N TYR A 70 -0.68 4.58 -15.79
CA TYR A 70 -0.18 5.92 -16.07
C TYR A 70 0.76 6.34 -14.96
N GLY A 71 1.82 7.10 -15.27
CA GLY A 71 2.68 7.64 -14.23
C GLY A 71 3.42 8.91 -14.62
N VAL A 72 3.87 9.63 -13.59
CA VAL A 72 4.56 10.92 -13.67
C VAL A 72 5.67 11.01 -12.63
N GLY A 73 6.69 11.83 -12.91
CA GLY A 73 7.88 11.95 -12.06
C GLY A 73 8.65 10.64 -11.97
N ASP A 74 9.12 10.30 -10.78
CA ASP A 74 9.95 9.13 -10.49
C ASP A 74 9.12 7.84 -10.26
N TRP A 75 7.99 7.68 -10.94
CA TRP A 75 7.01 6.60 -10.67
C TRP A 75 7.53 5.17 -10.92
N GLN A 76 8.65 5.01 -11.62
CA GLN A 76 9.33 3.73 -11.85
C GLN A 76 10.56 3.52 -10.96
N GLN A 77 10.92 4.51 -10.13
CA GLN A 77 11.99 4.38 -9.15
C GLN A 77 11.56 3.37 -8.07
N PRO A 78 12.32 2.30 -7.83
CA PRO A 78 12.09 1.44 -6.68
C PRO A 78 12.40 2.17 -5.37
N PHE A 79 11.59 1.91 -4.34
CA PHE A 79 11.84 2.32 -2.98
C PHE A 79 11.39 1.23 -2.01
N SER A 80 11.92 1.25 -0.78
CA SER A 80 11.52 0.27 0.24
C SER A 80 10.05 0.46 0.61
N THR A 81 9.24 -0.57 0.39
CA THR A 81 7.79 -0.56 0.61
C THR A 81 7.42 -0.38 2.08
N GLN A 82 8.28 -0.83 3.00
CA GLN A 82 8.10 -0.66 4.44
C GLN A 82 6.70 -1.12 4.88
N SER A 83 5.98 -0.30 5.66
CA SER A 83 4.65 -0.62 6.18
C SER A 83 3.56 -0.78 5.12
N ILE A 84 3.80 -0.45 3.84
CA ILE A 84 2.86 -0.75 2.75
C ILE A 84 2.70 -2.28 2.60
N SER A 85 3.78 -3.03 2.83
CA SER A 85 3.80 -4.50 2.77
C SER A 85 2.74 -5.17 3.67
N LYS A 86 2.34 -4.50 4.76
CA LYS A 86 1.32 -4.99 5.71
C LYS A 86 -0.05 -5.24 5.06
N VAL A 87 -0.40 -4.48 4.01
CA VAL A 87 -1.67 -4.67 3.27
C VAL A 87 -1.67 -6.02 2.57
N PHE A 88 -0.57 -6.34 1.90
CA PHE A 88 -0.41 -7.59 1.17
C PHE A 88 -0.31 -8.80 2.12
N ALA A 89 0.41 -8.65 3.24
CA ALA A 89 0.48 -9.67 4.27
C ALA A 89 -0.90 -9.99 4.88
N LEU A 90 -1.70 -8.96 5.17
CA LEU A 90 -3.07 -9.13 5.66
C LEU A 90 -3.97 -9.81 4.63
N ALA A 91 -3.87 -9.41 3.35
CA ALA A 91 -4.65 -10.03 2.27
C ALA A 91 -4.31 -11.52 2.13
N LEU A 92 -3.03 -11.89 2.19
CA LEU A 92 -2.60 -13.29 2.15
C LEU A 92 -3.05 -14.09 3.38
N ALA A 93 -2.98 -13.51 4.58
CA ALA A 93 -3.47 -14.17 5.78
C ALA A 93 -4.99 -14.43 5.70
N LEU A 94 -5.76 -13.47 5.19
CA LEU A 94 -7.20 -13.62 4.97
C LEU A 94 -7.53 -14.64 3.88
N SER A 95 -6.75 -14.71 2.80
CA SER A 95 -7.00 -15.67 1.71
C SER A 95 -6.74 -17.11 2.15
N LEU A 96 -5.71 -17.34 2.98
CA LEU A 96 -5.31 -18.67 3.44
C LEU A 96 -6.10 -19.15 4.65
N ASP A 97 -6.49 -18.23 5.55
CA ASP A 97 -7.01 -18.59 6.87
C ASP A 97 -8.38 -18.00 7.20
N GLY A 98 -8.96 -17.24 6.27
CA GLY A 98 -10.25 -16.60 6.44
C GLY A 98 -10.25 -15.60 7.59
N GLU A 99 -11.36 -15.53 8.31
CA GLU A 99 -11.58 -14.54 9.38
C GLU A 99 -10.83 -14.84 10.69
N ARG A 100 -10.05 -15.94 10.76
CA ARG A 100 -9.36 -16.36 12.00
C ARG A 100 -8.32 -15.35 12.48
N ILE A 101 -7.69 -14.61 11.55
CA ILE A 101 -6.72 -13.57 11.89
C ILE A 101 -7.27 -12.54 12.88
N TRP A 102 -8.58 -12.24 12.79
CA TRP A 102 -9.24 -11.24 13.64
C TRP A 102 -9.42 -11.65 15.10
N ARG A 103 -9.07 -12.89 15.47
CA ARG A 103 -8.99 -13.30 16.88
C ARG A 103 -7.73 -12.78 17.56
N GLY A 104 -6.65 -12.61 16.80
CA GLY A 104 -5.36 -12.13 17.30
C GLY A 104 -5.10 -10.66 17.04
N VAL A 105 -5.91 -9.98 16.22
CA VAL A 105 -5.79 -8.55 15.95
C VAL A 105 -7.16 -7.92 15.70
N GLY A 106 -7.36 -6.71 16.25
CA GLY A 106 -8.57 -5.92 16.08
C GLY A 106 -8.69 -5.26 14.70
N ARG A 107 -9.63 -4.31 14.59
CA ARG A 107 -9.95 -3.58 13.35
C ARG A 107 -10.08 -2.07 13.55
N GLU A 108 -9.89 -1.59 14.77
CA GLU A 108 -10.20 -0.23 15.17
C GLU A 108 -8.93 0.65 15.20
N PRO A 109 -9.06 1.97 15.01
CA PRO A 109 -7.96 2.88 15.24
C PRO A 109 -7.42 2.77 16.67
N SER A 110 -6.13 3.05 16.86
CA SER A 110 -5.55 3.28 18.18
C SER A 110 -5.81 4.74 18.57
N GLY A 111 -6.52 4.98 19.67
CA GLY A 111 -6.69 6.34 20.24
C GLY A 111 -5.44 6.87 20.96
N ASN A 112 -4.42 6.01 21.11
CA ASN A 112 -3.10 6.31 21.67
C ASN A 112 -2.03 6.09 20.60
N PRO A 113 -0.77 6.48 20.90
CA PRO A 113 0.45 5.95 20.34
C PRO A 113 0.30 4.68 19.52
N PHE A 114 0.54 4.63 18.20
CA PHE A 114 0.48 3.36 17.42
C PHE A 114 1.37 2.22 17.97
N ASN A 115 2.18 2.52 18.97
CA ASN A 115 3.28 1.76 19.52
C ASN A 115 3.25 1.78 21.07
N SER A 116 2.06 2.00 21.65
CA SER A 116 1.78 2.02 23.08
C SER A 116 1.69 0.59 23.65
N LEU A 117 2.59 0.25 24.57
CA LEU A 117 2.54 -1.02 25.31
C LEU A 117 1.39 -1.06 26.32
N VAL A 118 1.04 0.10 26.90
CA VAL A 118 -0.05 0.21 27.89
C VAL A 118 -1.37 -0.23 27.27
N GLN A 119 -1.66 0.19 26.03
CA GLN A 119 -2.87 -0.23 25.34
C GLN A 119 -2.90 -1.74 25.12
N LEU A 120 -1.75 -2.31 24.75
CA LEU A 120 -1.62 -3.74 24.49
C LEU A 120 -1.80 -4.58 25.77
N GLU A 121 -1.39 -4.06 26.93
CA GLU A 121 -1.63 -4.68 28.24
C GLU A 121 -3.12 -4.74 28.57
N TYR A 122 -3.84 -3.62 28.44
CA TYR A 122 -5.29 -3.56 28.66
C TYR A 122 -6.09 -4.47 27.73
N GLU A 123 -5.55 -4.73 26.52
CA GLU A 123 -6.18 -5.57 25.51
C GLU A 123 -5.64 -7.01 25.53
N ASN A 124 -4.95 -7.42 26.60
CA ASN A 124 -4.43 -8.77 26.80
C ASN A 124 -3.57 -9.27 25.63
N GLY A 125 -2.68 -8.42 25.13
CA GLY A 125 -1.78 -8.75 24.02
C GLY A 125 -2.44 -8.73 22.64
N ILE A 126 -3.70 -8.31 22.50
CA ILE A 126 -4.40 -8.18 21.22
C ILE A 126 -4.25 -6.75 20.69
N PRO A 127 -3.47 -6.52 19.62
CA PRO A 127 -3.33 -5.20 19.02
C PRO A 127 -4.62 -4.70 18.34
N ARG A 128 -4.82 -3.38 18.34
CA ARG A 128 -6.03 -2.72 17.82
C ARG A 128 -6.35 -2.95 16.35
N ASN A 129 -5.33 -3.06 15.50
CA ASN A 129 -5.49 -3.21 14.05
C ASN A 129 -4.20 -3.77 13.40
N PRO A 130 -4.28 -4.34 12.18
CA PRO A 130 -3.14 -4.96 11.51
C PRO A 130 -2.11 -3.98 10.94
N PHE A 131 -2.37 -2.66 10.96
CA PHE A 131 -1.50 -1.68 10.31
C PHE A 131 -0.56 -0.93 11.24
N ILE A 132 -0.78 -1.02 12.55
CA ILE A 132 0.25 -0.76 13.56
C ILE A 132 1.26 -1.92 13.65
N ASN A 133 2.46 -1.66 14.18
CA ASN A 133 3.53 -2.67 14.19
C ASN A 133 3.14 -3.92 14.98
N ALA A 134 2.48 -3.78 16.13
CA ALA A 134 2.03 -4.91 16.92
C ALA A 134 1.08 -5.84 16.14
N GLY A 135 0.08 -5.27 15.45
CA GLY A 135 -0.83 -6.06 14.62
C GLY A 135 -0.16 -6.67 13.39
N ALA A 136 0.78 -5.95 12.78
CA ALA A 136 1.54 -6.48 11.66
C ALA A 136 2.43 -7.67 12.06
N LEU A 137 2.97 -7.67 13.28
CA LEU A 137 3.71 -8.81 13.83
C LEU A 137 2.78 -10.02 14.00
N VAL A 138 1.55 -9.86 14.49
CA VAL A 138 0.56 -10.96 14.57
C VAL A 138 0.20 -11.49 13.19
N VAL A 139 -0.01 -10.62 12.21
CA VAL A 139 -0.27 -11.01 10.81
C VAL A 139 0.91 -11.77 10.22
N THR A 140 2.13 -11.30 10.47
CA THR A 140 3.37 -11.93 9.99
C THR A 140 3.57 -13.30 10.65
N ASP A 141 3.36 -13.40 11.97
CA ASP A 141 3.43 -14.66 12.72
C ASP A 141 2.47 -15.70 12.13
N ARG A 142 1.22 -15.29 11.91
CA ARG A 142 0.20 -16.17 11.35
C ARG A 142 0.54 -16.60 9.92
N LEU A 143 0.94 -15.66 9.06
CA LEU A 143 1.30 -15.96 7.68
C LEU A 143 2.53 -16.88 7.61
N GLN A 144 3.52 -16.64 8.47
CA GLN A 144 4.74 -17.43 8.56
C GLN A 144 4.43 -18.86 9.04
N ALA A 145 3.53 -19.03 10.01
CA ALA A 145 3.06 -20.34 10.45
C ALA A 145 2.29 -21.12 9.36
N LEU A 146 1.60 -20.41 8.45
CA LEU A 146 0.84 -21.02 7.37
C LEU A 146 1.72 -21.42 6.17
N THR A 147 2.80 -20.68 5.90
CA THR A 147 3.52 -20.79 4.62
C THR A 147 4.99 -21.15 4.77
N GLY A 148 5.58 -20.98 5.95
CA GLY A 148 7.02 -21.12 6.18
C GLY A 148 7.88 -20.00 5.59
N ASP A 149 7.31 -19.04 4.83
CA ASP A 149 8.02 -17.88 4.30
C ASP A 149 7.06 -16.71 4.03
N ALA A 150 6.63 -16.00 5.08
CA ALA A 150 5.70 -14.87 4.97
C ALA A 150 6.21 -13.78 4.01
N ALA A 151 7.46 -13.36 4.17
CA ALA A 151 8.05 -12.32 3.33
C ALA A 151 8.15 -12.76 1.86
N GLY A 152 8.52 -14.02 1.60
CA GLY A 152 8.55 -14.59 0.26
C GLY A 152 7.19 -14.61 -0.42
N GLN A 153 6.12 -14.94 0.32
CA GLN A 153 4.76 -14.93 -0.20
C GLN A 153 4.28 -13.52 -0.54
N VAL A 154 4.61 -12.52 0.29
CA VAL A 154 4.31 -11.11 -0.02
C VAL A 154 5.06 -10.67 -1.29
N ARG A 155 6.35 -10.97 -1.40
CA ARG A 155 7.14 -10.66 -2.61
C ARG A 155 6.53 -11.32 -3.85
N GLU A 156 6.14 -12.59 -3.76
CA GLU A 156 5.59 -13.32 -4.90
C GLU A 156 4.22 -12.78 -5.34
N LEU A 157 3.38 -12.38 -4.38
CA LEU A 157 2.13 -11.69 -4.69
C LEU A 157 2.39 -10.38 -5.45
N LEU A 158 3.34 -9.56 -4.98
CA LEU A 158 3.72 -8.32 -5.65
C LEU A 158 4.23 -8.61 -7.08
N ARG A 159 5.16 -9.56 -7.25
CA ARG A 159 5.69 -9.96 -8.57
C ARG A 159 4.58 -10.40 -9.52
N THR A 160 3.65 -11.21 -9.04
CA THR A 160 2.58 -11.77 -9.88
C THR A 160 1.59 -10.68 -10.30
N GLU A 161 1.15 -9.84 -9.35
CA GLU A 161 0.14 -8.82 -9.65
C GLU A 161 0.70 -7.63 -10.43
N SER A 162 1.99 -7.29 -10.27
CA SER A 162 2.65 -6.25 -11.08
C SER A 162 3.20 -6.76 -12.41
N GLY A 163 3.40 -8.07 -12.56
CA GLY A 163 4.13 -8.65 -13.68
C GLY A 163 5.64 -8.38 -13.66
N ASN A 164 6.18 -7.85 -12.55
CA ASN A 164 7.59 -7.49 -12.42
C ASN A 164 8.36 -8.50 -11.54
N ALA A 165 9.08 -9.42 -12.16
CA ALA A 165 9.89 -10.42 -11.48
C ALA A 165 11.12 -9.85 -10.72
N ALA A 166 11.49 -8.59 -10.97
CA ALA A 166 12.66 -7.96 -10.35
C ALA A 166 12.42 -7.45 -8.93
N ILE A 167 11.15 -7.34 -8.48
CA ILE A 167 10.81 -6.98 -7.10
C ILE A 167 11.51 -7.93 -6.15
N ASP A 168 12.39 -7.45 -5.27
CA ASP A 168 13.09 -8.30 -4.32
C ASP A 168 13.36 -7.57 -3.00
N PHE A 169 13.99 -8.29 -2.07
CA PHE A 169 14.41 -7.75 -0.79
C PHE A 169 15.69 -6.92 -0.94
N VAL A 170 15.81 -5.88 -0.12
CA VAL A 170 17.06 -5.16 0.09
C VAL A 170 17.70 -5.65 1.40
N PRO A 171 18.75 -6.50 1.35
CA PRO A 171 19.32 -7.09 2.57
C PRO A 171 19.82 -6.05 3.57
N ASP A 172 20.40 -4.94 3.08
CA ASP A 172 20.94 -3.88 3.94
C ASP A 172 19.83 -3.12 4.70
N VAL A 173 18.66 -2.96 4.09
CA VAL A 173 17.48 -2.41 4.78
C VAL A 173 17.00 -3.39 5.85
N ALA A 174 16.89 -4.69 5.55
CA ALA A 174 16.48 -5.69 6.54
C ALA A 174 17.47 -5.77 7.72
N ALA A 175 18.78 -5.72 7.45
CA ALA A 175 19.82 -5.73 8.47
C ALA A 175 19.76 -4.47 9.35
N SER A 176 19.51 -3.31 8.74
CA SER A 176 19.41 -2.04 9.46
C SER A 176 18.14 -1.97 10.31
N GLU A 177 17.00 -2.43 9.80
CA GLU A 177 15.76 -2.56 10.58
C GLU A 177 15.93 -3.53 11.76
N ALA A 178 16.64 -4.64 11.56
CA ALA A 178 16.96 -5.58 12.64
C ALA A 178 17.86 -4.96 13.72
N ALA A 179 18.87 -4.18 13.33
CA ALA A 179 19.77 -3.49 14.26
C ALA A 179 19.07 -2.42 15.10
N HIS A 180 17.94 -1.87 14.64
CA HIS A 180 17.13 -0.86 15.34
C HIS A 180 15.77 -1.44 15.79
N GLY A 181 15.68 -2.76 15.91
CA GLY A 181 14.44 -3.52 16.07
C GLY A 181 13.89 -3.62 17.50
N ASP A 182 14.55 -3.05 18.51
CA ASP A 182 14.25 -3.25 19.94
C ASP A 182 12.78 -3.02 20.28
N ARG A 183 12.16 -2.01 19.68
CA ARG A 183 10.75 -1.72 19.91
C ARG A 183 9.83 -2.82 19.39
N ASN A 184 10.13 -3.36 18.22
CA ASN A 184 9.36 -4.48 17.67
C ASN A 184 9.61 -5.75 18.49
N ALA A 185 10.84 -5.96 18.98
CA ALA A 185 11.15 -7.06 19.89
C ALA A 185 10.36 -6.98 21.21
N ALA A 186 10.28 -5.79 21.81
CA ALA A 186 9.49 -5.56 23.02
C ALA A 186 8.00 -5.88 22.78
N LEU A 187 7.42 -5.39 21.67
CA LEU A 187 6.04 -5.71 21.29
C LEU A 187 5.84 -7.23 21.09
N ALA A 188 6.74 -7.88 20.37
CA ALA A 188 6.64 -9.31 20.07
C ALA A 188 6.73 -10.17 21.34
N HIS A 189 7.70 -9.92 22.23
CA HIS A 189 7.80 -10.62 23.51
C HIS A 189 6.57 -10.37 24.40
N PHE A 190 6.05 -9.14 24.39
CA PHE A 190 4.86 -8.80 25.15
C PHE A 190 3.63 -9.55 24.63
N MET A 191 3.39 -9.60 23.32
CA MET A 191 2.28 -10.39 22.77
C MET A 191 2.47 -11.89 22.95
N ALA A 192 3.71 -12.39 22.92
CA ALA A 192 4.03 -13.79 23.19
C ALA A 192 3.70 -14.20 24.63
N SER A 193 3.88 -13.31 25.62
CA SER A 193 3.52 -13.61 27.02
C SER A 193 2.01 -13.82 27.22
N TYR A 194 1.18 -13.27 26.34
CA TYR A 194 -0.27 -13.49 26.29
C TYR A 194 -0.69 -14.63 25.33
N GLY A 195 0.26 -15.30 24.68
CA GLY A 195 -0.01 -16.38 23.73
C GLY A 195 -0.55 -15.92 22.38
N ASN A 196 -0.40 -14.63 22.03
CA ASN A 196 -0.85 -14.08 20.73
C ASN A 196 0.23 -14.13 19.64
N ILE A 197 1.44 -14.58 19.98
CA ILE A 197 2.54 -14.88 19.05
C ILE A 197 2.94 -16.34 19.28
N THR A 198 3.06 -17.10 18.18
CA THR A 198 3.28 -18.55 18.22
C THR A 198 4.70 -18.96 17.85
N LEU A 199 5.38 -18.17 17.01
CA LEU A 199 6.76 -18.42 16.62
C LEU A 199 7.76 -17.90 17.67
N PRO A 200 8.99 -18.44 17.69
CA PRO A 200 10.08 -17.80 18.40
C PRO A 200 10.25 -16.36 17.93
N VAL A 201 10.28 -15.41 18.88
CA VAL A 201 10.34 -13.97 18.59
C VAL A 201 11.47 -13.59 17.59
N PRO A 202 12.70 -14.12 17.69
CA PRO A 202 13.74 -13.81 16.71
C PRO A 202 13.39 -14.21 15.27
N GLU A 203 12.70 -15.34 15.07
CA GLU A 203 12.27 -15.82 13.75
C GLU A 203 11.17 -14.93 13.18
N LEU A 204 10.20 -14.54 14.00
CA LEU A 204 9.15 -13.60 13.63
C LEU A 204 9.73 -12.24 13.21
N LEU A 205 10.65 -11.69 13.99
CA LEU A 205 11.28 -10.41 13.69
C LEU A 205 12.07 -10.48 12.39
N ALA A 206 12.82 -11.55 12.15
CA ALA A 206 13.55 -11.75 10.90
C ALA A 206 12.60 -11.78 9.68
N ALA A 207 11.47 -12.48 9.78
CA ALA A 207 10.45 -12.50 8.74
C ALA A 207 9.84 -11.11 8.50
N TYR A 208 9.51 -10.38 9.57
CA TYR A 208 8.92 -9.05 9.50
C TYR A 208 9.88 -8.02 8.88
N PHE A 209 11.15 -7.98 9.30
CA PHE A 209 12.13 -7.05 8.75
C PHE A 209 12.47 -7.35 7.29
N ARG A 210 12.52 -8.63 6.90
CA ARG A 210 12.64 -9.03 5.50
C ARG A 210 11.43 -8.61 4.68
N GLN A 211 10.21 -8.67 5.24
CA GLN A 211 9.02 -8.17 4.55
C GLN A 211 9.08 -6.65 4.33
N CYS A 212 9.49 -5.88 5.35
CA CYS A 212 9.61 -4.42 5.24
C CYS A 212 10.68 -3.98 4.22
N SER A 213 11.68 -4.82 3.95
CA SER A 213 12.77 -4.51 3.02
C SER A 213 12.47 -4.79 1.55
N ILE A 214 11.26 -5.26 1.21
CA ILE A 214 10.85 -5.41 -0.19
C ILE A 214 10.90 -4.04 -0.88
N GLU A 215 11.53 -3.98 -2.05
CA GLU A 215 11.60 -2.78 -2.89
C GLU A 215 10.65 -2.88 -4.08
N ALA A 216 9.88 -1.83 -4.32
CA ALA A 216 8.96 -1.74 -5.45
C ALA A 216 8.76 -0.28 -5.87
N SER A 217 8.41 -0.05 -7.13
CA SER A 217 8.09 1.29 -7.64
C SER A 217 6.62 1.67 -7.41
N CYS A 218 6.25 2.92 -7.72
CA CYS A 218 4.84 3.32 -7.72
C CYS A 218 4.03 2.50 -8.73
N ALA A 219 4.60 2.20 -9.90
CA ALA A 219 3.98 1.34 -10.90
C ALA A 219 3.64 -0.04 -10.33
N ASP A 220 4.64 -0.66 -9.70
CA ASP A 220 4.52 -2.00 -9.12
C ASP A 220 3.45 -2.04 -8.04
N LEU A 221 3.46 -1.07 -7.12
CA LEU A 221 2.51 -1.01 -6.00
C LEU A 221 1.09 -0.68 -6.43
N ALA A 222 0.92 0.21 -7.42
CA ALA A 222 -0.39 0.52 -7.97
C ALA A 222 -1.01 -0.74 -8.61
N LEU A 223 -0.28 -1.44 -9.47
CA LEU A 223 -0.73 -2.71 -10.06
C LEU A 223 -0.99 -3.78 -9.00
N SER A 224 -0.06 -3.94 -8.05
CA SER A 224 -0.13 -4.98 -7.04
C SER A 224 -1.34 -4.85 -6.12
N ALA A 225 -1.74 -3.62 -5.79
CA ALA A 225 -2.93 -3.37 -4.99
C ALA A 225 -4.24 -3.48 -5.80
N GLY A 226 -4.17 -3.70 -7.12
CA GLY A 226 -5.30 -3.69 -8.05
C GLY A 226 -6.41 -4.67 -7.68
N PHE A 227 -6.08 -5.79 -7.01
CA PHE A 227 -7.09 -6.75 -6.56
C PHE A 227 -8.06 -6.12 -5.55
N LEU A 228 -7.67 -5.12 -4.78
CA LEU A 228 -8.56 -4.42 -3.84
C LEU A 228 -9.57 -3.53 -4.57
N ALA A 229 -9.18 -2.89 -5.68
CA ALA A 229 -10.11 -2.17 -6.55
C ALA A 229 -11.05 -3.13 -7.28
N ARG A 230 -10.55 -4.30 -7.68
CA ARG A 230 -11.32 -5.40 -8.29
C ARG A 230 -12.04 -6.30 -7.29
N HIS A 231 -12.31 -5.82 -6.09
CA HIS A 231 -13.09 -6.54 -5.07
C HIS A 231 -12.59 -7.95 -4.73
N GLY A 232 -11.27 -8.14 -4.72
CA GLY A 232 -10.58 -9.38 -4.38
C GLY A 232 -10.12 -10.22 -5.57
N VAL A 233 -10.38 -9.78 -6.80
CA VAL A 233 -10.00 -10.49 -8.04
C VAL A 233 -8.60 -10.07 -8.49
N ARG A 234 -7.73 -11.06 -8.69
CA ARG A 234 -6.34 -10.93 -9.15
C ARG A 234 -6.25 -10.49 -10.60
N ALA A 235 -5.06 -10.08 -11.02
CA ALA A 235 -4.79 -9.70 -12.42
C ALA A 235 -5.10 -10.82 -13.43
N ASP A 236 -4.93 -12.08 -13.04
CA ASP A 236 -5.25 -13.26 -13.87
C ASP A 236 -6.75 -13.64 -13.88
N GLY A 237 -7.60 -12.88 -13.17
CA GLY A 237 -9.03 -13.14 -13.04
C GLY A 237 -9.41 -14.14 -11.95
N SER A 238 -8.45 -14.78 -11.27
CA SER A 238 -8.73 -15.65 -10.13
C SER A 238 -9.05 -14.84 -8.87
N ALA A 239 -9.73 -15.44 -7.89
CA ALA A 239 -10.04 -14.77 -6.63
C ALA A 239 -8.91 -14.95 -5.61
N LEU A 240 -8.33 -13.85 -5.13
CA LEU A 240 -7.46 -13.85 -3.94
C LEU A 240 -8.31 -13.73 -2.67
N LEU A 241 -9.29 -12.83 -2.69
CA LEU A 241 -10.18 -12.55 -1.58
C LEU A 241 -11.63 -12.65 -2.05
N THR A 242 -12.52 -12.97 -1.13
CA THR A 242 -13.95 -12.70 -1.36
C THR A 242 -14.19 -11.18 -1.43
N ARG A 243 -15.27 -10.76 -2.09
CA ARG A 243 -15.71 -9.35 -2.09
C ARG A 243 -15.87 -8.78 -0.68
N SER A 244 -16.31 -9.59 0.29
CA SER A 244 -16.44 -9.18 1.69
C SER A 244 -15.08 -8.90 2.32
N GLN A 245 -14.10 -9.79 2.14
CA GLN A 245 -12.76 -9.62 2.69
C GLN A 245 -12.04 -8.43 2.04
N ALA A 246 -12.14 -8.24 0.72
CA ALA A 246 -11.57 -7.07 0.05
C ALA A 246 -12.18 -5.76 0.60
N LYS A 247 -13.50 -5.73 0.85
CA LYS A 247 -14.16 -4.60 1.51
C LYS A 247 -13.62 -4.38 2.93
N GLN A 248 -13.41 -5.42 3.72
CA GLN A 248 -12.84 -5.30 5.08
C GLN A 248 -11.42 -4.74 5.04
N VAL A 249 -10.55 -5.21 4.14
CA VAL A 249 -9.18 -4.67 4.00
C VAL A 249 -9.24 -3.17 3.65
N ASN A 250 -10.06 -2.77 2.69
CA ASN A 250 -10.26 -1.36 2.35
C ASN A 250 -10.80 -0.54 3.53
N ALA A 251 -11.75 -1.08 4.31
CA ALA A 251 -12.28 -0.39 5.49
C ALA A 251 -11.18 -0.15 6.55
N VAL A 252 -10.37 -1.17 6.86
CA VAL A 252 -9.26 -1.05 7.82
C VAL A 252 -8.17 -0.12 7.28
N MET A 253 -7.92 -0.09 5.97
CA MET A 253 -7.00 0.88 5.36
C MET A 253 -7.48 2.31 5.56
N LEU A 254 -8.78 2.56 5.31
CA LEU A 254 -9.38 3.88 5.50
C LEU A 254 -9.28 4.36 6.94
N THR A 255 -9.50 3.49 7.92
CA THR A 255 -9.55 3.89 9.35
C THR A 255 -8.21 3.82 10.07
N CYS A 256 -7.26 3.00 9.58
CA CYS A 256 -6.03 2.68 10.33
C CYS A 256 -4.74 2.80 9.50
N GLY A 257 -4.83 3.09 8.20
CA GLY A 257 -3.71 2.89 7.28
C GLY A 257 -2.65 4.00 7.24
N THR A 258 -2.93 5.19 7.76
CA THR A 258 -2.02 6.36 7.71
C THR A 258 -1.63 6.86 9.11
N TYR A 259 -1.37 5.92 10.02
CA TYR A 259 -0.93 6.17 11.40
C TYR A 259 -1.93 7.05 12.17
N ASP A 260 -1.43 7.96 13.00
CA ASP A 260 -2.24 8.92 13.77
C ASP A 260 -2.93 9.98 12.88
N ALA A 261 -2.73 9.92 11.55
CA ALA A 261 -3.37 10.80 10.57
C ALA A 261 -4.57 10.15 9.85
N ALA A 262 -4.99 8.93 10.20
CA ALA A 262 -6.04 8.22 9.47
C ALA A 262 -7.35 9.01 9.34
N GLY A 263 -7.82 9.66 10.41
CA GLY A 263 -9.01 10.51 10.36
C GLY A 263 -8.85 11.72 9.44
N GLU A 264 -7.70 12.40 9.51
CA GLU A 264 -7.38 13.55 8.65
C GLU A 264 -7.24 13.13 7.17
N PHE A 265 -6.61 11.98 6.92
CA PHE A 265 -6.46 11.43 5.58
C PHE A 265 -7.83 11.05 4.98
N ALA A 266 -8.70 10.41 5.76
CA ALA A 266 -10.07 10.12 5.32
C ALA A 266 -10.87 11.39 5.03
N TYR A 267 -10.73 12.43 5.87
CA TYR A 267 -11.39 13.72 5.68
C TYR A 267 -10.93 14.46 4.41
N ARG A 268 -9.62 14.48 4.15
CA ARG A 268 -9.05 15.21 3.01
C ARG A 268 -9.07 14.42 1.70
N VAL A 269 -8.61 13.19 1.75
CA VAL A 269 -8.43 12.35 0.55
C VAL A 269 -9.68 11.56 0.22
N GLY A 270 -10.37 11.01 1.23
CA GLY A 270 -11.60 10.25 1.02
C GLY A 270 -11.39 8.89 0.35
N LEU A 271 -10.23 8.24 0.55
CA LEU A 271 -9.92 6.91 0.00
C LEU A 271 -9.29 5.98 1.06
N PRO A 272 -9.52 4.66 0.98
CA PRO A 272 -8.69 3.66 1.63
C PRO A 272 -7.22 3.83 1.25
N GLY A 273 -6.33 4.01 2.23
CA GLY A 273 -4.90 4.17 1.94
C GLY A 273 -3.98 3.50 2.95
N LYS A 274 -2.74 3.23 2.56
CA LYS A 274 -1.68 2.78 3.47
C LYS A 274 -0.38 3.50 3.14
N SER A 275 0.20 4.16 4.13
CA SER A 275 1.52 4.79 4.02
C SER A 275 2.67 3.92 4.52
N GLY A 276 3.88 4.23 4.08
CA GLY A 276 5.12 3.68 4.61
C GLY A 276 6.15 4.79 4.84
N VAL A 277 7.00 4.60 5.83
CA VAL A 277 8.09 5.54 6.19
C VAL A 277 9.15 5.71 5.08
N GLY A 278 9.13 4.86 4.05
CA GLY A 278 9.87 5.09 2.80
C GLY A 278 9.32 6.22 1.93
N GLY A 279 8.22 6.87 2.33
CA GLY A 279 7.57 7.97 1.59
C GLY A 279 6.47 7.54 0.64
N GLY A 280 6.20 6.23 0.54
CA GLY A 280 5.15 5.69 -0.31
C GLY A 280 3.77 5.73 0.34
N ILE A 281 2.72 5.93 -0.46
CA ILE A 281 1.32 5.77 -0.07
C ILE A 281 0.57 5.09 -1.20
N ILE A 282 -0.06 3.95 -0.92
CA ILE A 282 -1.07 3.37 -1.83
C ILE A 282 -2.46 3.86 -1.44
N ALA A 283 -3.33 4.08 -2.44
CA ALA A 283 -4.73 4.42 -2.25
C ALA A 283 -5.63 3.67 -3.24
N ILE A 284 -6.84 3.31 -2.82
CA ILE A 284 -7.74 2.45 -3.60
C ILE A 284 -9.02 3.21 -3.92
N VAL A 285 -9.42 3.25 -5.19
CA VAL A 285 -10.76 3.67 -5.62
C VAL A 285 -11.52 2.40 -6.04
N PRO A 286 -12.36 1.82 -5.18
CA PRO A 286 -13.04 0.55 -5.47
C PRO A 286 -13.83 0.61 -6.79
N GLY A 287 -13.57 -0.35 -7.68
CA GLY A 287 -14.18 -0.44 -9.01
C GLY A 287 -13.53 0.41 -10.10
N GLU A 288 -12.65 1.36 -9.76
CA GLU A 288 -12.20 2.40 -10.70
C GLU A 288 -10.69 2.39 -10.95
N CYS A 289 -9.85 2.43 -9.92
CA CYS A 289 -8.40 2.43 -10.06
C CYS A 289 -7.69 2.23 -8.71
N THR A 290 -6.38 2.01 -8.78
CA THR A 290 -5.46 2.07 -7.65
C THR A 290 -4.39 3.10 -7.91
N LEU A 291 -3.91 3.74 -6.85
CA LEU A 291 -2.89 4.77 -6.90
C LEU A 291 -1.71 4.37 -6.03
N CYS A 292 -0.53 4.77 -6.45
CA CYS A 292 0.64 4.85 -5.58
C CYS A 292 1.33 6.19 -5.80
N VAL A 293 1.63 6.89 -4.71
CA VAL A 293 2.49 8.08 -4.69
C VAL A 293 3.72 7.79 -3.86
N TRP A 294 4.83 8.40 -4.21
CA TRP A 294 6.07 8.32 -3.45
C TRP A 294 6.72 9.68 -3.40
N SER A 295 6.99 10.15 -2.18
CA SER A 295 7.89 11.27 -1.93
C SER A 295 8.50 11.10 -0.53
N PRO A 296 9.84 11.10 -0.40
CA PRO A 296 10.51 10.71 0.85
C PRO A 296 10.20 11.61 2.05
N GLY A 297 9.93 12.89 1.82
CA GLY A 297 9.76 13.83 2.92
C GLY A 297 8.43 13.66 3.66
N LEU A 298 8.54 13.38 4.95
CA LEU A 298 7.43 13.02 5.84
C LEU A 298 7.02 14.19 6.75
N ASP A 299 5.75 14.17 7.17
CA ASP A 299 5.25 14.98 8.27
C ASP A 299 5.62 14.36 9.63
N ARG A 300 5.27 15.05 10.73
CA ARG A 300 5.53 14.57 12.10
C ARG A 300 4.81 13.27 12.46
N ARG A 301 3.83 12.85 11.65
CA ARG A 301 3.05 11.61 11.82
C ARG A 301 3.57 10.48 10.92
N GLY A 302 4.63 10.71 10.15
CA GLY A 302 5.28 9.70 9.32
C GLY A 302 4.62 9.51 7.94
N ASN A 303 3.82 10.46 7.47
CA ASN A 303 3.19 10.40 6.15
C ASN A 303 3.85 11.37 5.17
N SER A 304 3.99 10.95 3.91
CA SER A 304 4.57 11.79 2.85
C SER A 304 3.76 13.08 2.65
N VAL A 305 4.40 14.24 2.79
CA VAL A 305 3.73 15.55 2.69
C VAL A 305 3.21 15.77 1.27
N ALA A 306 4.08 15.60 0.27
CA ALA A 306 3.69 15.71 -1.14
C ALA A 306 2.77 14.56 -1.56
N GLY A 307 2.96 13.35 -1.03
CA GLY A 307 2.10 12.21 -1.34
C GLY A 307 0.64 12.43 -0.92
N VAL A 308 0.39 12.85 0.32
CA VAL A 308 -0.98 13.15 0.79
C VAL A 308 -1.61 14.29 -0.01
N ALA A 309 -0.85 15.35 -0.31
CA ALA A 309 -1.33 16.46 -1.11
C ALA A 309 -1.67 16.05 -2.56
N ALA A 310 -0.86 15.18 -3.17
CA ALA A 310 -1.13 14.66 -4.50
C ALA A 310 -2.43 13.84 -4.56
N LEU A 311 -2.67 12.99 -3.56
CA LEU A 311 -3.90 12.19 -3.47
C LEU A 311 -5.15 13.05 -3.24
N ASP A 312 -5.06 14.06 -2.37
CA ASP A 312 -6.12 15.07 -2.15
C ASP A 312 -6.45 15.82 -3.45
N ARG A 313 -5.42 16.25 -4.20
CA ARG A 313 -5.61 16.89 -5.51
C ARG A 313 -6.19 15.94 -6.53
N PHE A 314 -5.81 14.66 -6.54
CA PHE A 314 -6.39 13.66 -7.42
C PHE A 314 -7.90 13.52 -7.19
N THR A 315 -8.34 13.33 -5.95
CA THR A 315 -9.77 13.15 -5.66
C THR A 315 -10.56 14.43 -5.89
N THR A 316 -9.97 15.60 -5.61
CA THR A 316 -10.56 16.91 -5.96
C THR A 316 -10.75 17.09 -7.47
N LEU A 317 -9.74 16.75 -8.28
CA LEU A 317 -9.77 16.98 -9.73
C LEU A 317 -10.64 15.95 -10.47
N THR A 318 -10.73 14.74 -9.96
CA THR A 318 -11.47 13.63 -10.61
C THR A 318 -12.89 13.45 -10.06
N GLY A 319 -13.16 13.92 -8.84
CA GLY A 319 -14.37 13.61 -8.09
C GLY A 319 -14.43 12.17 -7.57
N LEU A 320 -13.35 11.39 -7.69
CA LEU A 320 -13.30 10.01 -7.22
C LEU A 320 -13.00 9.97 -5.72
N SER A 321 -14.02 9.68 -4.93
CA SER A 321 -14.00 9.55 -3.47
C SER A 321 -14.91 8.38 -3.08
N VAL A 322 -14.68 7.75 -1.92
CA VAL A 322 -15.62 6.75 -1.38
C VAL A 322 -16.82 7.37 -0.63
N PHE A 323 -16.83 8.69 -0.48
CA PHE A 323 -17.90 9.53 0.07
C PHE A 323 -18.46 10.43 -1.02
#